data_AF-A0A9E0UIJ3-F1
#
_entry.id   AF-A0A9E0UIJ3-F1
#
_cell.length_a   1.000
_cell.length_b   1.000
_cell.length_c   1.000
_cell.angle_alpha   90.00
_cell.angle_beta   90.00
_cell.angle_gamma   90.00
#
_symmetry.space_group_name_H-M   'P 1'
#
loop_
_entity.id
_entity.type
_entity.pdbx_description
1 polymer ?
#
loop_
_entity_poly.entity_id
_entity_poly.type
_entity_poly.pdbx_seq_one_letter_code
_entity_poly.pdbx_strand_id
1 'polypeptide(L)' 'PGDAWSDFLEGSKDITADWTAPINCGNYNTKTKKCSGQNY' A
#
# COMPACT_ATOMS: atom_id res chain seq x y z
N PRO A 1 -10.66 -0.35 -2.19
CA PRO A 1 -9.58 -1.20 -1.64
C PRO A 1 -9.37 -2.46 -2.51
N GLY A 2 -8.16 -2.64 -3.03
CA GLY A 2 -7.76 -3.84 -3.76
C GLY A 2 -6.34 -4.20 -3.35
N ASP A 3 -6.10 -5.46 -3.00
CA ASP A 3 -4.76 -5.88 -2.62
C ASP A 3 -4.02 -6.43 -3.84
N ALA A 4 -3.17 -5.60 -4.43
CA ALA A 4 -2.32 -5.98 -5.56
C ALA A 4 -1.02 -6.66 -5.09
N TRP A 5 -0.85 -6.85 -3.78
CA TRP A 5 0.39 -7.26 -3.13
C TRP A 5 0.24 -8.68 -2.55
N SER A 6 1.37 -9.37 -2.39
CA SER A 6 1.38 -10.73 -1.84
C SER A 6 1.65 -10.72 -0.35
N ASP A 7 0.79 -11.40 0.41
CA ASP A 7 0.94 -11.66 1.84
C ASP A 7 2.13 -12.57 2.19
N PHE A 8 2.68 -13.26 1.19
CA PHE A 8 3.76 -14.24 1.36
C PHE A 8 5.15 -13.68 1.07
N LEU A 9 5.23 -12.51 0.42
CA LEU A 9 6.50 -11.86 0.13
C LEU A 9 6.74 -10.79 1.19
N GLU A 10 7.88 -10.86 1.89
CA GLU A 10 8.21 -9.95 2.99
C GLU A 10 8.17 -8.47 2.59
N GLY A 11 8.51 -8.15 1.33
CA GLY A 11 8.49 -6.78 0.83
C GLY A 11 7.10 -6.22 0.55
N SER A 12 6.07 -7.07 0.42
CA SER A 12 4.74 -6.65 -0.02
C SER A 12 3.61 -7.00 0.95
N LYS A 13 3.87 -7.87 1.92
CA LYS A 13 2.87 -8.32 2.91
C LYS A 13 2.18 -7.20 3.68
N ASP A 14 2.88 -6.10 3.91
CA ASP A 14 2.35 -4.97 4.66
C ASP A 14 1.80 -3.86 3.76
N ILE A 15 1.81 -4.05 2.44
CA ILE A 15 1.43 -3.04 1.45
C ILE A 15 0.03 -3.36 0.93
N THR A 16 -0.82 -2.35 0.81
CA THR A 16 -2.15 -2.47 0.22
C THR A 16 -2.42 -1.28 -0.72
N ALA A 17 -3.32 -1.44 -1.70
CA ALA A 17 -3.80 -0.33 -2.52
C ALA A 17 -5.15 0.18 -1.99
N ASP A 18 -5.13 1.38 -1.40
CA ASP A 18 -6.30 2.07 -0.86
C ASP A 18 -6.50 3.44 -1.51
N TRP A 19 -7.39 3.48 -2.50
CA TRP A 19 -7.77 4.70 -3.21
C TRP A 19 -8.89 5.50 -2.51
N THR A 20 -9.25 5.15 -1.28
CA THR A 20 -10.27 5.89 -0.52
C THR A 20 -9.65 7.11 0.17
N ALA A 21 -10.41 8.20 0.27
CA ALA A 21 -9.99 9.36 1.06
C ALA A 21 -10.00 9.00 2.56
N PRO A 22 -9.00 9.41 3.35
CA PRO A 22 -7.92 10.35 3.02
C PRO A 22 -6.63 9.69 2.50
N ILE A 23 -6.58 8.36 2.36
CA ILE A 23 -5.35 7.62 2.07
C ILE A 23 -4.91 7.78 0.60
N ASN A 24 -5.85 7.60 -0.35
CA ASN A 24 -5.66 7.76 -1.80
C ASN A 24 -4.30 7.30 -2.36
N CYS A 25 -3.91 6.06 -2.05
CA CYS A 25 -2.58 5.52 -2.25
C CYS A 25 -2.60 4.06 -2.76
N GLY A 26 -1.87 3.78 -3.84
CA GLY A 26 -1.73 2.41 -4.39
C GLY A 26 -0.66 1.52 -3.74
N ASN A 27 0.29 2.11 -3.02
CA ASN A 27 1.35 1.41 -2.30
C ASN A 27 1.39 1.94 -0.86
N TYR A 28 0.33 1.63 -0.12
CA TYR A 28 0.15 2.07 1.24
C TYR A 28 0.67 1.00 2.19
N ASN A 29 1.69 1.32 2.97
CA ASN A 29 2.22 0.43 3.99
C ASN A 29 1.39 0.57 5.27
N THR A 30 0.64 -0.47 5.63
CA THR A 30 -0.29 -0.48 6.78
C THR A 30 0.42 -0.42 8.14
N LYS A 31 1.65 -0.94 8.24
CA LYS A 31 2.46 -0.88 9.47
C LYS A 31 3.02 0.50 9.74
N THR A 32 3.60 1.13 8.73
CA THR A 32 4.24 2.45 8.86
C THR A 32 3.28 3.60 8.58
N LYS A 33 2.10 3.31 8.03
CA LYS A 33 1.07 4.26 7.59
C LYS A 33 1.59 5.26 6.56
N LYS A 34 2.49 4.83 5.67
CA LYS A 34 3.10 5.66 4.64
C LYS A 34 2.71 5.19 3.26
N CYS A 35 2.45 6.15 2.38
CA CYS A 35 2.33 5.89 0.95
C CYS A 35 3.71 5.97 0.29
N SER A 36 4.10 4.92 -0.44
CA SER A 36 5.37 4.85 -1.17
C SER A 36 5.14 4.87 -2.69
N GLY A 37 6.17 5.17 -3.48
CA GLY A 37 6.08 5.09 -4.95
C GLY A 37 5.22 6.16 -5.64
N GLN A 38 4.94 7.28 -4.98
CA GLN A 38 4.11 8.39 -5.53
C GLN A 38 4.91 9.45 -6.32
N ASN A 39 6.24 9.38 -6.37
CA ASN A 39 7.06 10.34 -7.10
C ASN A 39 7.61 9.71 -8.39
N TYR A 40 7.05 10.11 -9.54
CA TYR A 40 7.62 9.97 -10.88
C TYR A 40 7.72 11.37 -11.50
#